data_AF-A0A9E3PVQ0-F1
#
_entry.id   AF-A0A9E3PVQ0-F1
#
_cell.length_a   1.000
_cell.length_b   1.000
_cell.length_c   1.000
_cell.angle_alpha   90.00
_cell.angle_beta   90.00
_cell.angle_gamma   90.00
#
_symmetry.space_group_name_H-M   'P 1'
#
loop_
_entity.id
_entity.type
_entity.pdbx_description
1 polymer ?
#
loop_
_entity_poly.entity_id
_entity_poly.type
_entity_poly.pdbx_seq_one_letter_code
_entity_poly.pdbx_strand_id
1 'polypeptide(L)' 'MKKVLIVAAATGLMSLAACDTTPAANNTAENVAEAMENAADNLEAAADNATNDTAEAALENAADNMEAAADNVAE' A
#
# COMPACT_ATOMS: atom_id res chain seq x y z
N MET A 1 -23.17 13.85 6.60
CA MET A 1 -23.39 13.34 5.24
C MET A 1 -22.78 14.28 4.20
N LYS A 2 -21.50 14.08 3.87
CA LYS A 2 -20.81 14.65 2.71
C LYS A 2 -19.70 13.66 2.37
N LYS A 3 -19.64 13.30 1.11
CA LYS A 3 -19.13 12.04 0.56
C LYS A 3 -17.61 12.03 0.59
N VAL A 4 -17.00 11.11 1.34
CA VAL A 4 -15.57 10.79 1.17
C VAL A 4 -15.51 9.68 0.13
N LEU A 5 -15.60 10.12 -1.12
CA LEU A 5 -15.31 9.31 -2.31
C LEU A 5 -13.78 9.30 -2.49
N ILE A 6 -13.07 8.59 -1.61
CA ILE A 6 -11.67 8.23 -1.83
C ILE A 6 -11.65 6.74 -2.12
N VAL A 7 -12.26 6.38 -3.25
CA VAL A 7 -12.09 5.08 -3.88
C VAL A 7 -11.88 5.37 -5.36
N ALA A 8 -10.93 4.66 -5.95
CA ALA A 8 -10.53 4.68 -7.35
C ALA A 8 -9.37 5.62 -7.69
N ALA A 9 -8.16 5.16 -7.38
CA ALA A 9 -7.03 5.32 -8.29
C ALA A 9 -6.06 4.13 -8.18
N ALA A 10 -6.58 2.89 -8.22
CA ALA A 10 -5.73 1.68 -8.26
C ALA A 10 -5.90 0.87 -9.56
N THR A 11 -6.74 1.30 -10.50
CA THR A 11 -7.06 0.51 -11.70
C THR A 11 -6.17 0.82 -12.91
N GLY A 12 -5.09 1.60 -12.74
CA GLY A 12 -4.23 2.03 -13.85
C GLY A 12 -3.01 1.13 -14.13
N LEU A 13 -2.52 0.38 -13.14
CA LEU A 13 -1.27 -0.36 -13.27
C LEU A 13 -1.41 -1.68 -14.04
N MET A 14 -2.63 -2.19 -14.23
CA MET A 14 -2.87 -3.40 -15.04
C MET A 14 -2.70 -3.16 -16.55
N SER A 15 -2.76 -1.90 -17.01
CA SER A 15 -2.57 -1.57 -18.42
C SER A 15 -1.10 -1.53 -18.85
N LEU A 16 -0.15 -1.50 -17.90
CA LEU A 16 1.28 -1.53 -18.21
C LEU A 16 1.81 -2.97 -18.39
N ALA A 17 1.16 -3.95 -17.76
CA ALA A 17 1.52 -5.37 -17.89
C ALA A 17 1.11 -6.01 -19.23
N ALA A 18 0.27 -5.35 -20.03
CA ALA A 18 -0.16 -5.88 -21.33
C ALA A 18 0.80 -5.54 -22.49
N CYS A 19 1.82 -4.70 -22.28
CA CYS A 19 2.79 -4.34 -23.32
C CYS A 19 4.06 -5.21 -23.27
N ASP A 20 4.27 -6.00 -22.21
CA ASP A 20 5.42 -6.89 -22.06
C ASP A 20 5.00 -8.35 -22.13
N THR A 21 5.39 -9.02 -23.20
CA THR A 21 5.16 -10.43 -23.57
C THR A 21 5.83 -11.44 -22.62
N THR A 22 5.56 -11.40 -21.31
CA THR A 22 6.04 -12.37 -20.33
C THR A 22 4.92 -12.81 -19.40
N PRO A 23 4.76 -14.11 -19.08
CA PRO A 23 3.70 -14.58 -18.20
C PRO A 23 3.93 -14.10 -16.76
N ALA A 24 3.44 -12.90 -16.42
CA ALA A 24 3.42 -12.38 -15.05
C ALA A 24 2.26 -13.01 -14.24
N ALA A 25 1.96 -14.28 -14.46
CA ALA A 25 0.77 -14.95 -13.95
C ALA A 25 0.93 -15.54 -12.54
N ASN A 26 2.07 -15.37 -11.87
CA ASN A 26 2.31 -15.95 -10.54
C ASN A 26 2.83 -14.98 -9.45
N ASN A 27 3.20 -13.74 -9.80
CA ASN A 27 3.79 -12.78 -8.84
C ASN A 27 2.95 -11.50 -8.68
N THR A 28 1.72 -11.45 -9.18
CA THR A 28 0.92 -10.21 -9.07
C THR A 28 0.52 -9.92 -7.62
N ALA A 29 0.14 -10.94 -6.86
CA ALA A 29 -0.20 -10.80 -5.45
C ALA A 29 1.04 -10.45 -4.61
N GLU A 30 2.12 -11.21 -4.77
CA GLU A 30 3.40 -10.96 -4.10
C GLU A 30 3.96 -9.56 -4.41
N ASN A 31 3.98 -9.13 -5.68
CA ASN A 31 4.43 -7.78 -6.04
C ASN A 31 3.52 -6.68 -5.47
N VAL A 32 2.24 -6.96 -5.27
CA VAL A 32 1.30 -6.00 -4.66
C VAL A 32 1.51 -5.95 -3.15
N ALA A 33 1.67 -7.10 -2.49
CA ALA A 33 2.00 -7.18 -1.07
C ALA A 33 3.33 -6.46 -0.78
N GLU A 34 4.38 -6.73 -1.55
CA GLU A 34 5.68 -6.11 -1.40
C GLU A 34 5.62 -4.58 -1.67
N ALA A 35 4.79 -4.13 -2.60
CA ALA A 35 4.55 -2.69 -2.79
C ALA A 35 3.80 -2.05 -1.61
N MET A 36 2.92 -2.80 -0.94
CA MET A 36 2.19 -2.36 0.24
C MET A 36 3.08 -2.34 1.48
N GLU A 37 3.94 -3.34 1.69
CA GLU A 37 4.99 -3.34 2.72
C GLU A 37 5.93 -2.13 2.55
N ASN A 38 6.45 -1.89 1.34
CA ASN A 38 7.27 -0.71 1.08
C ASN A 38 6.54 0.62 1.38
N ALA A 39 5.22 0.67 1.24
CA ALA A 39 4.43 1.84 1.61
C ALA A 39 4.27 1.96 3.14
N ALA A 40 4.12 0.84 3.85
CA ALA A 40 4.10 0.77 5.31
C ALA A 40 5.44 1.27 5.89
N ASP A 41 6.58 0.76 5.40
CA ASP A 41 7.92 1.19 5.82
C ASP A 41 8.12 2.71 5.66
N ASN A 42 7.60 3.29 4.58
CA ASN A 42 7.68 4.74 4.36
C ASN A 42 6.81 5.53 5.34
N LEU A 43 5.67 4.99 5.76
CA LEU A 43 4.81 5.60 6.76
C LEU A 43 5.45 5.51 8.15
N GLU A 44 6.10 4.40 8.46
CA GLU A 44 6.82 4.20 9.72
C GLU A 44 8.06 5.11 9.81
N ALA A 45 8.85 5.20 8.74
CA ALA A 45 9.95 6.16 8.65
C ALA A 45 9.48 7.64 8.74
N ALA A 46 8.24 7.93 8.33
CA ALA A 46 7.63 9.24 8.51
C ALA A 46 7.14 9.44 9.95
N ALA A 47 6.65 8.38 10.61
CA ALA A 47 6.28 8.38 12.02
C ALA A 47 7.50 8.63 12.91
N ASP A 48 8.62 7.95 12.65
CA ASP A 48 9.91 8.14 13.34
C ASP A 48 10.44 9.58 13.25
N ASN A 49 10.12 10.28 12.15
CA ASN A 49 10.48 11.69 11.95
C ASN A 49 9.42 12.68 12.43
N ALA A 50 8.26 12.20 12.91
CA ALA A 50 7.23 13.06 13.45
C ALA A 50 7.71 13.69 14.76
N THR A 51 7.41 14.97 14.95
CA THR A 51 7.78 15.73 16.17
C THR A 51 6.63 15.82 17.16
N ASN A 52 5.56 15.05 16.92
CA ASN A 52 4.34 15.07 17.72
C ASN A 52 3.71 13.67 17.76
N ASP A 53 3.45 13.20 18.97
CA ASP A 53 2.95 11.86 19.28
C ASP A 53 1.61 11.53 18.59
N THR A 54 0.76 12.53 18.34
CA THR A 54 -0.51 12.31 17.63
C THR A 54 -0.30 12.06 16.14
N ALA A 55 0.71 12.67 15.51
CA ALA A 55 1.04 12.40 14.11
C ALA A 55 1.80 11.08 13.98
N GLU A 56 2.72 10.79 14.89
CA GLU A 56 3.42 9.50 15.00
C GLU A 56 2.40 8.36 15.09
N ALA A 57 1.52 8.38 16.09
CA ALA A 57 0.51 7.36 16.26
C ALA A 57 -0.44 7.25 15.05
N ALA A 58 -0.79 8.37 14.39
CA ALA A 58 -1.64 8.30 13.20
C ALA A 58 -0.94 7.66 12.00
N LEU A 59 0.37 7.85 11.87
CA LEU A 59 1.20 7.28 10.81
C LEU A 59 1.51 5.80 11.08
N GLU A 60 1.84 5.44 12.31
CA GLU A 60 1.99 4.03 12.74
C GLU A 60 0.71 3.24 12.51
N ASN A 61 -0.44 3.77 12.94
CA ASN A 61 -1.74 3.11 12.68
C ASN A 61 -2.02 2.96 11.16
N ALA A 62 -1.51 3.88 10.32
CA ALA A 62 -1.66 3.76 8.88
C ALA A 62 -0.71 2.71 8.28
N ALA A 63 0.52 2.59 8.82
CA ALA A 63 1.48 1.56 8.48
C ALA A 63 0.94 0.17 8.85
N ASP A 64 0.48 -0.04 10.08
CA ASP A 64 -0.10 -1.30 10.57
C ASP A 64 -1.27 -1.78 9.67
N ASN A 65 -2.15 -0.85 9.27
CA ASN A 65 -3.27 -1.19 8.40
C ASN A 65 -2.82 -1.57 6.98
N MET A 66 -1.72 -0.98 6.50
CA MET A 66 -1.14 -1.28 5.20
C MET A 66 -0.44 -2.64 5.21
N GLU A 67 0.30 -2.94 6.27
CA GLU A 67 0.98 -4.21 6.49
C GLU A 67 -0.03 -5.35 6.62
N ALA A 68 -1.07 -5.17 7.44
CA ALA A 68 -2.18 -6.13 7.53
C ALA A 68 -2.89 -6.33 6.17
N ALA A 69 -3.00 -5.29 5.34
CA ALA A 69 -3.57 -5.41 4.01
C ALA A 69 -2.60 -6.12 3.03
N ALA A 70 -1.28 -5.95 3.19
CA ALA A 70 -0.26 -6.69 2.45
C ALA A 70 -0.33 -8.18 2.77
N ASP A 71 -0.41 -8.54 4.05
CA ASP A 71 -0.59 -9.93 4.51
C ASP A 71 -1.83 -10.58 3.89
N ASN A 72 -2.97 -9.88 3.89
CA ASN A 72 -4.21 -10.36 3.27
C ASN A 72 -4.12 -10.53 1.75
N VAL A 73 -3.19 -9.85 1.09
CA VAL A 73 -2.95 -9.99 -0.37
C VAL A 73 -1.95 -11.11 -0.63
N ALA A 74 -1.00 -11.34 0.27
CA ALA A 74 -0.01 -12.41 0.19
C ALA A 74 -0.58 -13.80 0.51
N GLU A 75 -1.68 -13.88 1.28
CA GLU A 75 -2.40 -15.12 1.65
C GLU A 75 -3.42 -15.60 0.60
#